data_AF-A0A2V8G7P4-F1
#
_entry.id   AF-A0A2V8G7P4-F1
#
_cell.length_a   1.000
_cell.length_b   1.000
_cell.length_c   1.000
_cell.angle_alpha   90.00
_cell.angle_beta   90.00
_cell.angle_gamma   90.00
#
_symmetry.space_group_name_H-M   'P 1'
#
loop_
_entity.id
_entity.type
_entity.pdbx_description
1 polymer ?
#
loop_
_entity_poly.entity_id
_entity_poly.type
_entity_poly.pdbx_seq_one_letter_code
_entity_poly.pdbx_strand_id
1 'polypeptide(L)'
;MNVRLDSERFRKVQTLRRRGVALSDVVREAIDDRFSALRSTSPVDVKAIVQRILEQYPDPSDLPPRDYDVHDRHTAREAILRKLRSARR
;
A
#
# COMPACT_ATOMS: atom_id res chain seq x y z
N MET A 1 -16.39 5.43 -16.18
CA MET A 1 -17.06 4.78 -15.03
C MET A 1 -18.46 5.34 -14.92
N ASN A 2 -19.48 4.48 -14.85
CA ASN A 2 -20.87 4.89 -14.66
C ASN A 2 -21.27 4.66 -13.21
N VAL A 3 -21.80 5.69 -12.55
CA VAL A 3 -22.23 5.62 -11.14
C VAL A 3 -23.73 5.77 -11.08
N ARG A 4 -24.40 4.88 -10.34
CA ARG A 4 -25.84 5.00 -10.08
C ARG A 4 -26.06 6.00 -8.95
N LEU A 5 -26.87 7.01 -9.21
CA LEU A 5 -27.29 8.00 -8.22
C LEU A 5 -28.79 7.83 -7.98
N ASP A 6 -29.23 7.94 -6.73
CA ASP A 6 -30.66 8.10 -6.46
C ASP A 6 -31.16 9.49 -6.88
N SER A 7 -32.48 9.63 -6.84
CA SER A 7 -33.22 10.82 -7.24
C SER A 7 -32.78 12.09 -6.51
N GLU A 8 -32.37 12.00 -5.24
CA GLU A 8 -31.94 13.16 -4.46
C GLU A 8 -30.55 13.62 -4.89
N ARG A 9 -29.59 12.69 -4.96
CA ARG A 9 -28.24 13.00 -5.45
C ARG A 9 -28.27 13.49 -6.90
N PHE A 10 -29.13 12.92 -7.74
CA PHE A 10 -29.29 13.37 -9.13
C PHE A 10 -29.76 14.83 -9.23
N ARG A 11 -30.73 15.26 -8.41
CA ARG A 11 -31.16 16.67 -8.35
C ARG A 11 -30.01 17.61 -7.96
N LYS A 12 -29.21 17.23 -6.95
CA LYS A 12 -28.04 18.01 -6.53
C LYS A 12 -27.02 18.15 -7.66
N VAL A 13 -26.74 17.07 -8.38
CA VAL A 13 -25.83 17.09 -9.55
C VAL A 13 -26.36 17.98 -10.67
N GLN A 14 -27.66 17.98 -10.95
CA GLN A 14 -28.22 18.90 -11.95
C GLN A 14 -28.01 20.37 -11.57
N THR A 15 -28.23 20.71 -10.29
CA THR A 15 -27.99 22.08 -9.80
C THR A 15 -26.52 22.47 -9.91
N LEU A 16 -25.60 21.56 -9.57
CA LEU A 16 -24.15 21.78 -9.70
C LEU A 16 -23.74 21.98 -11.17
N ARG A 17 -24.26 21.16 -12.08
CA ARG A 17 -24.01 21.30 -13.52
C ARG A 17 -24.46 22.64 -14.07
N ARG A 18 -25.64 23.14 -13.66
CA ARG A 18 -26.13 24.48 -14.07
C ARG A 18 -25.20 25.61 -13.62
N ARG A 19 -24.39 25.38 -12.60
CA ARG A 19 -23.38 26.32 -12.07
C ARG A 19 -21.98 26.06 -12.63
N GLY A 20 -21.85 25.22 -13.66
CA GLY A 20 -20.58 24.91 -14.32
C GLY A 20 -19.73 23.85 -13.61
N VAL A 21 -20.22 23.22 -12.55
CA VAL A 21 -19.48 22.17 -11.82
C VAL A 21 -19.84 20.80 -12.40
N ALA A 22 -18.84 20.10 -12.95
CA ALA A 22 -19.05 18.76 -13.47
C ALA A 22 -19.03 17.72 -12.34
N LEU A 23 -19.89 16.70 -12.47
CA LEU A 23 -19.92 15.57 -11.54
C LEU A 23 -18.56 14.87 -11.43
N SER A 24 -17.81 14.79 -12.54
CA SER A 24 -16.47 14.19 -12.55
C SER A 24 -15.52 14.88 -11.58
N ASP A 25 -15.62 16.20 -11.47
CA ASP A 25 -14.69 16.99 -10.67
C ASP A 25 -14.99 16.78 -9.19
N VAL A 26 -16.27 16.80 -8.83
CA VAL A 26 -16.75 16.45 -7.48
C VAL A 26 -16.34 15.03 -7.08
N VAL A 27 -16.45 14.07 -7.99
CA VAL A 27 -16.08 12.67 -7.70
C VAL A 27 -14.56 12.53 -7.56
N ARG A 28 -13.77 13.19 -8.40
CA ARG A 28 -12.30 13.17 -8.32
C ARG A 28 -11.82 13.78 -7.00
N GLU A 29 -12.30 14.98 -6.66
CA GLU A 29 -11.96 15.66 -5.42
C GLU A 29 -12.35 14.82 -4.19
N ALA A 30 -13.56 14.26 -4.17
CA ALA A 30 -13.98 13.39 -3.08
C ALA A 30 -13.13 12.11 -2.95
N ILE A 31 -12.62 11.56 -4.07
CA ILE A 31 -11.69 10.43 -4.05
C ILE A 31 -10.36 10.88 -3.45
N ASP A 32 -9.80 12.00 -3.91
CA ASP A 32 -8.52 12.53 -3.45
C ASP A 32 -8.56 12.87 -1.95
N ASP A 33 -9.64 13.48 -1.48
CA ASP A 33 -9.86 13.79 -0.06
C ASP A 33 -9.93 12.52 0.79
N ARG A 34 -10.71 11.52 0.35
CA ARG A 34 -10.83 10.25 1.07
C ARG A 34 -9.52 9.48 1.08
N PHE A 35 -8.78 9.50 -0.03
CA PHE A 35 -7.49 8.85 -0.12
C PHE A 35 -6.45 9.58 0.75
N SER A 36 -6.47 10.91 0.77
CA SER A 36 -5.60 11.72 1.62
C SER A 36 -5.89 11.49 3.11
N ALA A 37 -7.18 11.38 3.49
CA ALA A 37 -7.58 11.03 4.85
C ALA A 37 -7.12 9.61 5.27
N LEU A 38 -7.01 8.67 4.32
CA LEU A 38 -6.37 7.37 4.59
C LEU A 38 -4.85 7.52 4.75
N ARG A 39 -4.21 8.38 3.94
CA ARG A 39 -2.77 8.69 4.02
C ARG A 39 -2.36 9.48 5.26
N SER A 40 -3.30 10.16 5.94
CA SER A 40 -3.05 10.74 7.27
C SER A 40 -3.01 9.69 8.40
N THR A 41 -3.31 8.42 8.11
CA THR A 41 -2.76 7.33 8.92
C THR A 41 -1.27 7.31 8.59
N SER A 42 -0.44 7.77 9.54
CA SER A 42 1.02 7.88 9.45
C SER A 42 1.63 6.78 8.58
N PRO A 43 2.71 7.06 7.82
CA PRO A 43 3.47 6.00 7.16
C PRO A 43 3.63 4.90 8.21
N VAL A 44 3.01 3.75 7.95
CA VAL A 44 3.01 2.62 8.87
C VAL A 44 4.43 2.53 9.38
N ASP A 45 4.65 2.71 10.69
CA ASP A 45 6.01 2.80 11.22
C ASP A 45 6.63 1.41 11.06
N VAL A 46 7.23 1.20 9.89
CA VAL A 46 7.79 -0.07 9.45
C VAL A 46 8.85 -0.47 10.47
N LYS A 47 9.57 0.50 11.04
CA LYS A 47 10.55 0.25 12.09
C LYS A 47 9.86 -0.28 13.36
N ALA A 48 8.78 0.34 13.82
CA ALA A 48 8.04 -0.14 14.99
C ALA A 48 7.40 -1.53 14.76
N ILE A 49 6.89 -1.80 13.56
CA ILE A 49 6.32 -3.13 13.23
C ILE A 49 7.42 -4.19 13.18
N VAL A 50 8.52 -3.92 12.48
CA VAL A 50 9.66 -4.85 12.40
C VAL A 50 10.23 -5.10 13.78
N GLN A 51 10.38 -4.06 14.61
CA GLN A 51 10.83 -4.20 15.99
C GLN A 51 9.89 -5.12 16.79
N ARG A 52 8.57 -4.91 16.70
CA ARG A 52 7.59 -5.75 17.40
C ARG A 52 7.63 -7.21 16.93
N ILE A 53 7.89 -7.45 15.64
CA ILE A 53 8.05 -8.82 15.12
C ILE A 53 9.29 -9.48 15.72
N LEU A 54 10.44 -8.77 15.75
CA LEU A 54 11.69 -9.30 16.29
C LEU A 54 11.65 -9.49 17.82
N GLU A 55 10.88 -8.69 18.54
CA GLU A 55 10.64 -8.88 19.98
C GLU A 55 9.81 -10.16 20.24
N GLN A 56 8.82 -10.45 19.40
CA GLN A 56 7.97 -11.64 19.53
C GLN A 56 8.66 -12.92 19.01
N TYR A 57 9.51 -12.78 18.00
CA TYR A 57 10.22 -13.86 17.33
C TYR A 57 11.69 -13.47 17.17
N PRO A 58 12.50 -13.59 18.24
CA PRO A 58 13.91 -13.26 18.17
C PRO A 58 14.62 -14.19 17.19
N ASP A 59 15.56 -13.62 16.43
CA ASP A 59 16.44 -14.41 15.58
C ASP A 59 17.27 -15.38 16.44
N PRO A 60 17.34 -16.68 16.09
CA PRO A 60 18.14 -17.63 16.83
C PRO A 60 19.64 -17.27 16.76
N SER A 61 20.35 -17.49 17.87
CA SER A 61 21.75 -17.04 18.05
C SER A 61 22.77 -17.81 17.20
N ASP A 62 22.37 -18.92 16.59
CA ASP A 62 23.20 -19.82 15.77
C ASP A 62 22.98 -19.64 14.26
N LEU A 63 22.33 -18.54 13.84
CA LEU A 63 22.16 -18.27 12.42
C LEU A 63 23.52 -18.13 11.71
N PRO A 64 23.77 -18.90 10.64
CA PRO A 64 24.98 -18.76 9.87
C PRO A 64 25.02 -17.37 9.21
N PRO A 65 26.21 -16.76 9.11
CA PRO A 65 26.36 -15.51 8.39
C PRO A 65 25.91 -15.68 6.94
N ARG A 66 25.28 -14.62 6.40
CA ARG A 66 24.86 -14.60 4.99
C ARG A 66 26.10 -14.58 4.10
N ASP A 67 26.13 -15.46 3.10
CA ASP A 67 27.21 -15.58 2.11
C ASP A 67 27.11 -14.54 0.97
N TYR A 68 26.18 -13.59 1.10
CA TYR A 68 25.90 -12.55 0.11
C TYR A 68 25.62 -11.21 0.81
N ASP A 69 25.96 -10.11 0.12
CA ASP A 69 25.56 -8.77 0.54
C ASP A 69 24.05 -8.58 0.34
N VAL A 70 23.36 -8.18 1.40
CA VAL A 70 21.91 -7.91 1.39
C VAL A 70 21.56 -6.58 0.72
N HIS A 71 22.53 -5.67 0.58
CA HIS A 71 22.34 -4.36 -0.04
C HIS A 71 22.58 -4.38 -1.55
N ASP A 72 23.27 -5.40 -2.07
CA ASP A 72 23.35 -5.67 -3.51
C ASP A 72 22.14 -6.49 -3.96
N ARG A 73 21.33 -5.86 -4.82
CA ARG A 73 20.10 -6.44 -5.36
C ARG A 73 20.35 -7.73 -6.15
N HIS A 74 21.44 -7.80 -6.92
CA HIS A 74 21.72 -8.93 -7.80
C HIS A 74 22.16 -10.15 -7.00
N THR A 75 23.09 -9.97 -6.07
CA THR A 75 23.59 -11.04 -5.20
C THR A 75 22.48 -11.59 -4.30
N ALA A 76 21.66 -10.72 -3.70
CA ALA A 76 20.55 -11.12 -2.85
C ALA A 76 19.50 -11.92 -3.63
N ARG A 77 19.14 -11.48 -4.84
CA ARG A 77 18.19 -12.19 -5.70
C ARG A 77 18.67 -13.61 -6.03
N GLU A 78 19.92 -13.76 -6.45
CA GLU A 78 20.47 -15.07 -6.82
C GLU A 78 20.55 -16.01 -5.61
N ALA A 79 20.95 -15.50 -4.44
CA ALA A 79 20.99 -16.29 -3.21
C ALA A 79 19.60 -16.79 -2.77
N ILE A 80 18.58 -15.93 -2.83
CA ILE A 80 17.19 -16.30 -2.53
C ILE A 80 16.69 -17.35 -3.52
N LEU A 81 16.90 -17.15 -4.83
CA LEU A 81 16.49 -18.11 -5.85
C LEU A 81 17.17 -19.47 -5.68
N ARG A 82 18.46 -19.49 -5.34
CA ARG A 82 19.21 -20.72 -5.05
C ARG A 82 18.58 -21.48 -3.88
N LYS A 83 18.29 -20.79 -2.77
CA LYS A 83 17.68 -21.38 -1.58
C LYS A 83 16.27 -21.92 -1.83
N LEU A 84 15.46 -21.20 -2.62
CA LEU A 84 14.11 -21.65 -2.99
C LEU A 84 14.14 -22.87 -3.93
N ARG A 85 15.15 -22.97 -4.81
CA ARG A 85 15.34 -24.14 -5.67
C ARG A 85 15.78 -25.38 -4.89
N SER A 86 16.66 -25.23 -3.89
CA SER A 86 17.10 -26.34 -3.04
C SER A 86 16.00 -26.84 -2.11
N ALA A 87 15.09 -25.97 -1.66
CA ALA A 87 13.97 -26.35 -0.79
C ALA A 87 12.82 -27.08 -1.51
N ARG A 88 12.80 -27.07 -2.86
CA ARG A 88 11.79 -27.75 -3.67
C ARG A 88 12.19 -29.19 -4.07
N ARG A 89 13.43 -29.59 -3.77
CA ARG A 89 13.91 -30.97 -3.95
C ARG A 89 13.82 -31.72 -2.64
#